data_AF-A0AAX6I976-F1
#
_entry.id   AF-A0AAX6I976-F1
#
_cell.length_a   1.000
_cell.length_b   1.000
_cell.length_c   1.000
_cell.angle_alpha   90.00
_cell.angle_beta   90.00
_cell.angle_gamma   90.00
#
_symmetry.space_group_name_H-M   'P 1'
#
loop_
_entity.id
_entity.type
_entity.pdbx_description
1 polymer ?
#
loop_
_entity_poly.entity_id
_entity_poly.type
_entity_poly.pdbx_seq_one_letter_code
_entity_poly.pdbx_strand_id
1 'polypeptide(L)'
;MQTPVIVRFSIVIHERGSPETLRDPRGFAVKFYTREGNFDLVGNNFPVFFIRDGIKFPDMVHALKLNPKSHIQENWRILDFFSHHPESLHMFTFLFDDVGVPLDYRHMDGSGVNTYTLINKARKDHYVKFHWRPTYGVKCLLEDEAVNVGGNNHSHATKDLYDSIAVGSYPEWKLFIQTIDPDHEDKFDFDPLDVTKTWPEDILSLQPVGRLVLNKNVDNFFTENEQLAFCPAIIVPGIY
;
A
#
# COMPACT_ATOMS: atom_id res chain seq x y z
N MET A 1 -8.70 -4.38 23.14
CA MET A 1 -7.25 -4.68 23.09
C MET A 1 -6.57 -3.57 22.29
N GLN A 2 -5.36 -3.17 22.66
CA GLN A 2 -4.56 -2.17 21.94
C GLN A 2 -3.17 -2.75 21.69
N THR A 3 -2.65 -2.55 20.49
CA THR A 3 -1.34 -3.01 20.06
C THR A 3 -0.57 -1.78 19.54
N PRO A 4 0.62 -1.46 20.09
CA PRO A 4 1.44 -0.40 19.53
C PRO A 4 1.81 -0.71 18.09
N VAL A 5 1.91 0.33 17.26
CA VAL A 5 2.29 0.20 15.85
C VAL A 5 3.27 1.27 15.45
N ILE A 6 4.02 1.02 14.38
CA ILE A 6 4.72 2.04 13.61
C ILE A 6 4.35 1.89 12.14
N VAL A 7 4.15 3.02 11.47
CA VAL A 7 3.71 3.07 10.07
C VAL A 7 4.68 3.92 9.27
N ARG A 8 5.04 3.43 8.08
CA ARG A 8 5.82 4.19 7.10
C ARG A 8 5.04 4.26 5.79
N PHE A 9 4.81 5.49 5.34
CA PHE A 9 4.32 5.78 4.00
C PHE A 9 5.47 6.12 3.06
N SER A 10 5.28 5.89 1.77
CA SER A 10 6.28 6.27 0.77
C SER A 10 5.70 6.33 -0.63
N ILE A 11 6.46 6.92 -1.55
CA ILE A 11 6.39 6.65 -2.99
C ILE A 11 7.25 5.40 -3.33
N VAL A 12 7.35 5.03 -4.61
CA VAL A 12 8.01 3.80 -5.08
C VAL A 12 9.18 4.08 -6.03
N ILE A 13 8.95 4.84 -7.09
CA ILE A 13 9.85 4.84 -8.25
C ILE A 13 11.07 5.73 -8.04
N HIS A 14 10.87 6.96 -7.57
CA HIS A 14 11.91 7.98 -7.56
C HIS A 14 12.74 7.97 -6.27
N GLU A 15 13.91 8.58 -6.34
CA GLU A 15 14.87 8.64 -5.25
C GLU A 15 14.43 9.58 -4.12
N ARG A 16 15.16 9.52 -3.01
CA ARG A 16 14.99 10.47 -1.90
C ARG A 16 15.07 11.91 -2.39
N GLY A 17 14.05 12.70 -2.05
CA GLY A 17 13.95 14.11 -2.42
C GLY A 17 13.09 14.39 -3.65
N SER A 18 12.56 13.35 -4.31
CA SER A 18 11.55 13.55 -5.35
C SER A 18 10.23 14.07 -4.77
N PRO A 19 9.44 14.84 -5.55
CA PRO A 19 8.13 15.30 -5.10
C PRO A 19 7.18 14.15 -4.74
N GLU A 20 6.55 14.25 -3.57
CA GLU A 20 5.52 13.30 -3.12
C GLU A 20 4.20 13.41 -3.92
N THR A 21 4.09 14.37 -4.85
CA THR A 21 2.94 14.53 -5.77
C THR A 21 3.10 13.73 -7.07
N LEU A 22 4.21 13.01 -7.26
CA LEU A 22 4.39 12.18 -8.45
C LEU A 22 3.36 11.05 -8.50
N ARG A 23 2.85 10.76 -9.69
CA ARG A 23 1.92 9.64 -9.94
C ARG A 23 2.65 8.32 -9.69
N ASP A 24 2.24 7.60 -8.66
CA ASP A 24 2.93 6.42 -8.18
C ASP A 24 2.02 5.64 -7.21
N PRO A 25 2.14 4.31 -7.05
CA PRO A 25 1.58 3.67 -5.87
C PRO A 25 2.18 4.28 -4.61
N ARG A 26 1.44 4.28 -3.51
CA ARG A 26 1.94 4.68 -2.21
C ARG A 26 2.16 3.45 -1.34
N GLY A 27 3.35 3.32 -0.76
CA GLY A 27 3.63 2.32 0.26
C GLY A 27 2.82 2.62 1.53
N PHE A 28 2.26 1.58 2.14
CA PHE A 28 1.52 1.64 3.41
C PHE A 28 1.97 0.46 4.28
N ALA A 29 3.16 0.58 4.88
CA ALA A 29 3.74 -0.47 5.71
C ALA A 29 3.39 -0.26 7.19
N VAL A 30 2.77 -1.27 7.82
CA VAL A 30 2.37 -1.24 9.24
C VAL A 30 3.07 -2.37 9.99
N LYS A 31 3.82 -2.03 11.04
CA LYS A 31 4.42 -3.00 11.97
C LYS A 31 3.65 -2.98 13.27
N PHE A 32 3.15 -4.13 13.69
CA PHE A 32 2.43 -4.35 14.93
C PHE A 32 3.34 -4.97 15.97
N TYR A 33 3.49 -4.32 17.12
CA TYR A 33 4.26 -4.84 18.26
C TYR A 33 3.36 -5.72 19.13
N THR A 34 3.07 -6.94 18.66
CA THR A 34 2.16 -7.87 19.34
C THR A 34 2.83 -8.56 20.53
N ARG A 35 2.05 -9.30 21.32
CA ARG A 35 2.58 -10.13 22.42
C ARG A 35 3.33 -11.37 21.94
N GLU A 36 3.13 -11.78 20.68
CA GLU A 36 3.73 -12.97 20.08
C GLU A 36 4.88 -12.62 19.13
N GLY A 37 5.34 -11.36 19.16
CA GLY A 37 6.36 -10.83 18.26
C GLY A 37 5.82 -9.74 17.35
N ASN A 38 6.66 -9.31 16.40
CA ASN A 38 6.24 -8.33 15.41
C ASN A 38 5.42 -9.01 14.33
N PHE A 39 4.41 -8.30 13.82
CA PHE A 39 3.73 -8.63 12.57
C PHE A 39 3.87 -7.44 11.62
N ASP A 40 4.37 -7.68 10.42
CA ASP A 40 4.54 -6.66 9.39
C ASP A 40 3.53 -6.84 8.27
N LEU A 41 2.54 -5.95 8.20
CA LEU A 41 1.65 -5.85 7.05
C LEU A 41 2.24 -4.81 6.08
N VAL A 42 2.97 -5.31 5.07
CA VAL A 42 3.67 -4.48 4.08
C VAL A 42 2.79 -4.28 2.87
N GLY A 43 1.96 -3.24 2.92
CA GLY A 43 0.94 -2.95 1.92
C GLY A 43 1.25 -1.76 1.01
N ASN A 44 0.30 -1.49 0.12
CA ASN A 44 0.22 -0.27 -0.69
C ASN A 44 -1.14 0.41 -0.49
N ASN A 45 -1.35 1.58 -1.08
CA ASN A 45 -2.68 2.20 -1.18
C ASN A 45 -3.63 1.42 -2.11
N PHE A 46 -3.11 0.81 -3.16
CA PHE A 46 -3.90 0.03 -4.12
C PHE A 46 -4.09 -1.43 -3.67
N PRO A 47 -5.21 -2.07 -4.04
CA PRO A 47 -5.51 -3.45 -3.65
C PRO A 47 -4.91 -4.52 -4.56
N VAL A 48 -4.21 -4.11 -5.61
CA VAL A 48 -3.60 -4.97 -6.64
C VAL A 48 -2.18 -4.51 -6.95
N PHE A 49 -1.45 -5.32 -7.72
CA PHE A 49 -0.12 -4.98 -8.21
C PHE A 49 0.01 -5.17 -9.72
N PHE A 50 1.10 -4.69 -10.32
CA PHE A 50 1.31 -4.73 -11.77
C PHE A 50 1.61 -6.13 -12.32
N ILE A 51 2.22 -6.99 -11.51
CA ILE A 51 2.73 -8.31 -11.92
C ILE A 51 2.27 -9.35 -10.91
N ARG A 52 2.11 -10.59 -11.38
CA ARG A 52 1.72 -11.75 -10.56
C ARG A 52 2.82 -12.79 -10.34
N ASP A 53 4.03 -12.51 -10.85
CA ASP A 53 5.21 -13.34 -10.64
C ASP A 53 6.35 -12.48 -10.11
N GLY A 54 6.86 -12.82 -8.92
CA GLY A 54 7.93 -12.09 -8.24
C GLY A 54 9.26 -12.07 -9.03
N ILE A 55 9.49 -13.03 -9.93
CA ILE A 55 10.69 -13.05 -10.79
C ILE A 55 10.75 -11.79 -11.68
N LYS A 56 9.60 -11.22 -12.06
CA LYS A 56 9.50 -10.03 -12.91
C LYS A 56 9.73 -8.71 -12.16
N PHE A 57 9.77 -8.74 -10.82
CA PHE A 57 9.84 -7.52 -10.01
C PHE A 57 11.07 -6.66 -10.30
N PRO A 58 12.30 -7.20 -10.43
CA PRO A 58 13.46 -6.39 -10.79
C PRO A 58 13.34 -5.73 -12.16
N ASP A 59 12.84 -6.46 -13.16
CA ASP A 59 12.65 -5.94 -14.53
C ASP A 59 11.62 -4.81 -14.55
N MET A 60 10.49 -5.00 -13.86
CA MET A 60 9.46 -3.99 -13.71
C MET A 60 10.01 -2.72 -13.04
N VAL A 61 10.74 -2.85 -11.93
CA VAL A 61 11.33 -1.69 -11.24
C VAL A 61 12.35 -0.98 -12.14
N HIS A 62 13.17 -1.71 -12.89
CA HIS A 62 14.11 -1.11 -13.85
C HIS A 62 13.41 -0.36 -14.98
N ALA A 63 12.27 -0.86 -15.46
CA ALA A 63 11.47 -0.20 -16.48
C ALA A 63 10.84 1.11 -15.99
N LEU A 64 10.38 1.12 -14.73
CA LEU A 64 9.79 2.29 -14.07
C LEU A 64 10.81 3.38 -13.73
N LYS A 65 12.02 2.98 -13.33
CA LYS A 65 13.10 3.89 -12.91
C LYS A 65 13.80 4.59 -14.09
N LEU A 66 14.67 5.53 -13.74
CA LEU A 66 15.48 6.33 -14.65
C LEU A 66 16.29 5.46 -15.64
N ASN A 67 16.42 5.93 -16.87
CA ASN A 67 17.23 5.28 -17.90
C ASN A 67 18.70 5.17 -17.42
N PRO A 68 19.35 4.00 -17.56
CA PRO A 68 20.70 3.78 -17.02
C PRO A 68 21.80 4.61 -17.70
N LYS A 69 21.54 5.15 -18.90
CA LYS A 69 22.46 6.00 -19.65
C LYS A 69 22.24 7.48 -19.41
N SER A 70 20.98 7.95 -19.48
CA SER A 70 20.66 9.38 -19.36
C SER A 70 20.31 9.81 -17.94
N HIS A 71 19.98 8.86 -17.05
CA HIS A 71 19.43 9.11 -15.73
C HIS A 71 18.15 9.97 -15.76
N ILE A 72 17.36 9.83 -16.83
CA ILE A 72 16.07 10.52 -17.04
C ILE A 72 14.96 9.46 -17.11
N GLN A 73 13.80 9.74 -16.52
CA GLN A 73 12.64 8.85 -16.64
C GLN A 73 12.04 8.97 -18.05
N GLU A 74 11.73 7.84 -18.65
CA GLU A 74 11.25 7.79 -20.03
C GLU A 74 10.00 6.92 -20.09
N ASN A 75 8.83 7.53 -20.32
CA ASN A 75 7.54 6.83 -20.30
C ASN A 75 7.46 5.68 -21.31
N TRP A 76 8.18 5.75 -22.43
CA TRP A 76 8.20 4.65 -23.41
C TRP A 76 8.80 3.36 -22.83
N ARG A 77 9.73 3.42 -21.87
CA ARG A 77 10.32 2.24 -21.22
C ARG A 77 9.30 1.52 -20.32
N ILE A 78 8.47 2.31 -19.64
CA ILE A 78 7.36 1.82 -18.83
C ILE A 78 6.37 1.06 -19.72
N LEU A 79 5.94 1.72 -20.81
CA LEU A 79 4.97 1.15 -21.74
C LEU A 79 5.52 -0.05 -22.51
N ASP A 80 6.81 -0.05 -22.88
CA ASP A 80 7.48 -1.18 -23.52
C ASP A 80 7.40 -2.44 -22.65
N PHE A 81 7.81 -2.34 -21.38
CA PHE A 81 7.73 -3.47 -20.45
C PHE A 81 6.29 -3.97 -20.28
N PHE A 82 5.35 -3.07 -20.00
CA PHE A 82 3.96 -3.46 -19.71
C PHE A 82 3.15 -3.87 -20.95
N SER A 83 3.58 -3.49 -22.16
CA SER A 83 2.96 -3.99 -23.40
C SER A 83 3.13 -5.51 -23.57
N HIS A 84 4.09 -6.12 -22.87
CA HIS A 84 4.34 -7.56 -22.85
C HIS A 84 3.75 -8.27 -21.62
N HIS A 85 3.15 -7.53 -20.69
CA HIS A 85 2.62 -8.03 -19.41
C HIS A 85 1.17 -7.56 -19.22
N PRO A 86 0.21 -8.10 -19.98
CA PRO A 86 -1.18 -7.63 -19.97
C PRO A 86 -1.87 -7.79 -18.60
N GLU A 87 -1.32 -8.60 -17.69
CA GLU A 87 -1.79 -8.67 -16.31
C GLU A 87 -1.68 -7.33 -15.54
N SER A 88 -0.88 -6.38 -16.03
CA SER A 88 -0.71 -5.06 -15.41
C SER A 88 -1.87 -4.10 -15.63
N LEU A 89 -2.77 -4.41 -16.57
CA LEU A 89 -3.84 -3.50 -16.98
C LEU A 89 -4.76 -3.11 -15.84
N HIS A 90 -5.06 -4.03 -14.91
CA HIS A 90 -5.88 -3.72 -13.74
C HIS A 90 -5.18 -2.74 -12.79
N MET A 91 -3.87 -2.87 -12.60
CA MET A 91 -3.11 -1.88 -11.82
C MET A 91 -3.06 -0.52 -12.52
N PHE A 92 -3.00 -0.47 -13.85
CA PHE A 92 -3.06 0.78 -14.59
C PHE A 92 -4.38 1.53 -14.41
N THR A 93 -5.51 0.85 -14.21
CA THR A 93 -6.76 1.56 -13.91
C THR A 93 -6.67 2.33 -12.60
N PHE A 94 -5.93 1.84 -11.60
CA PHE A 94 -5.67 2.59 -10.36
C PHE A 94 -4.57 3.64 -10.53
N LEU A 95 -3.47 3.30 -11.21
CA LEU A 95 -2.33 4.20 -11.35
C LEU A 95 -2.70 5.48 -12.12
N PHE A 96 -3.51 5.37 -13.18
CA PHE A 96 -3.89 6.50 -14.03
C PHE A 96 -5.22 7.17 -13.62
N ASP A 97 -5.94 6.62 -12.65
CA ASP A 97 -7.04 7.32 -11.97
C ASP A 97 -6.49 8.40 -11.01
N ASP A 98 -7.36 9.27 -10.50
CA ASP A 98 -6.98 10.30 -9.52
C ASP A 98 -6.36 9.69 -8.25
N VAL A 99 -6.74 8.47 -7.87
CA VAL A 99 -6.12 7.76 -6.73
C VAL A 99 -4.62 7.48 -6.89
N GLY A 100 -4.07 7.63 -8.11
CA GLY A 100 -2.63 7.63 -8.40
C GLY A 100 -1.86 8.83 -7.88
N VAL A 101 -2.55 9.90 -7.49
CA VAL A 101 -1.96 11.07 -6.83
C VAL A 101 -2.80 11.46 -5.61
N PRO A 102 -2.65 10.77 -4.48
CA PRO A 102 -3.34 11.15 -3.25
C PRO A 102 -3.01 12.59 -2.81
N LEU A 103 -3.97 13.26 -2.17
CA LEU A 103 -3.80 14.61 -1.62
C LEU A 103 -2.68 14.67 -0.58
N ASP A 104 -2.66 13.66 0.28
CA ASP A 104 -1.66 13.43 1.32
C ASP A 104 -1.82 11.97 1.80
N TYR A 105 -1.01 11.53 2.76
CA TYR A 105 -1.07 10.18 3.26
C TYR A 105 -2.34 9.87 4.07
N ARG A 106 -3.01 10.85 4.67
CA ARG A 106 -4.19 10.66 5.55
C ARG A 106 -5.48 10.44 4.76
N HIS A 107 -5.48 10.79 3.47
CA HIS A 107 -6.62 10.67 2.57
C HIS A 107 -6.44 9.58 1.49
N MET A 108 -5.72 8.52 1.80
CA MET A 108 -5.63 7.34 0.94
C MET A 108 -6.04 6.07 1.66
N ASP A 109 -6.60 5.14 0.89
CA ASP A 109 -6.78 3.76 1.31
C ASP A 109 -5.42 3.07 1.56
N GLY A 110 -5.50 1.90 2.19
CA GLY A 110 -4.41 0.94 2.28
C GLY A 110 -4.91 -0.47 2.02
N SER A 111 -4.03 -1.34 1.56
CA SER A 111 -4.32 -2.75 1.32
C SER A 111 -3.08 -3.60 1.54
N GLY A 112 -3.28 -4.83 2.03
CA GLY A 112 -2.22 -5.84 2.06
C GLY A 112 -1.79 -6.34 0.67
N VAL A 113 -2.56 -6.03 -0.38
CA VAL A 113 -2.39 -6.47 -1.79
C VAL A 113 -2.53 -7.99 -1.96
N ASN A 114 -1.62 -8.73 -1.35
CA ASN A 114 -1.54 -10.18 -1.37
C ASN A 114 -2.66 -10.82 -0.56
N THR A 115 -2.93 -12.07 -0.92
CA THR A 115 -3.76 -12.96 -0.11
C THR A 115 -2.89 -13.66 0.92
N TYR A 116 -3.29 -13.57 2.18
CA TYR A 116 -2.67 -14.26 3.32
C TYR A 116 -3.57 -15.39 3.78
N THR A 117 -3.13 -16.17 4.77
CA THR A 117 -3.93 -17.19 5.44
C THR A 117 -4.14 -16.83 6.91
N LEU A 118 -5.39 -16.87 7.38
CA LEU A 118 -5.74 -16.86 8.79
C LEU A 118 -6.06 -18.26 9.28
N ILE A 119 -5.50 -18.63 10.43
CA ILE A 119 -5.84 -19.90 11.10
C ILE A 119 -6.68 -19.61 12.33
N ASN A 120 -7.91 -20.13 12.36
CA ASN A 120 -8.81 -19.94 13.49
C ASN A 120 -8.52 -20.92 14.65
N LYS A 121 -9.24 -20.78 15.77
CA LYS A 121 -9.06 -21.65 16.96
C LYS A 121 -9.32 -23.14 16.70
N ALA A 122 -10.10 -23.47 15.68
CA ALA A 122 -10.37 -24.83 15.25
C ALA A 122 -9.33 -25.37 14.24
N ARG A 123 -8.22 -24.63 14.01
CA ARG A 123 -7.16 -24.99 13.06
C ARG A 123 -7.65 -25.09 11.62
N LYS A 124 -8.71 -24.35 11.28
CA LYS A 124 -9.17 -24.20 9.90
C LYS A 124 -8.59 -22.93 9.29
N ASP A 125 -8.12 -23.08 8.06
CA ASP A 125 -7.50 -22.03 7.26
C ASP A 125 -8.56 -21.22 6.53
N HIS A 126 -8.30 -19.93 6.40
CA HIS A 126 -9.08 -18.99 5.61
C HIS A 126 -8.13 -18.09 4.84
N TYR A 127 -8.30 -17.99 3.52
CA TYR A 127 -7.65 -16.93 2.77
C TYR A 127 -8.19 -15.58 3.23
N VAL A 128 -7.32 -14.57 3.32
CA VAL A 128 -7.67 -13.22 3.77
C VAL A 128 -7.03 -12.13 2.90
N LYS A 129 -7.79 -11.06 2.65
CA LYS A 129 -7.25 -9.76 2.22
C LYS A 129 -7.49 -8.71 3.29
N PHE A 130 -6.51 -7.82 3.49
CA PHE A 130 -6.57 -6.72 4.45
C PHE A 130 -6.83 -5.39 3.75
N HIS A 131 -7.70 -4.56 4.32
CA HIS A 131 -8.11 -3.27 3.77
C HIS A 131 -8.13 -2.19 4.87
N TRP A 132 -7.50 -1.05 4.60
CA TRP A 132 -7.52 0.14 5.43
C TRP A 132 -8.36 1.21 4.74
N ARG A 133 -9.43 1.66 5.40
CA ARG A 133 -10.27 2.76 4.90
C ARG A 133 -10.03 4.02 5.73
N PRO A 134 -9.58 5.15 5.15
CA PRO A 134 -9.31 6.39 5.89
C PRO A 134 -10.62 6.95 6.43
N THR A 135 -10.62 7.43 7.68
CA THR A 135 -11.81 8.05 8.26
C THR A 135 -12.10 9.43 7.68
N TYR A 136 -11.08 10.09 7.11
CA TYR A 136 -11.21 11.37 6.39
C TYR A 136 -11.68 11.22 4.94
N GLY A 137 -11.88 9.99 4.46
CA GLY A 137 -12.21 9.69 3.07
C GLY A 137 -11.00 9.78 2.14
N VAL A 138 -11.20 9.32 0.90
CA VAL A 138 -10.17 9.37 -0.15
C VAL A 138 -10.21 10.74 -0.85
N LYS A 139 -9.05 11.38 -1.00
CA LYS A 139 -8.88 12.64 -1.74
C LYS A 139 -7.59 12.63 -2.54
N CYS A 140 -7.63 13.30 -3.68
CA CYS A 140 -6.57 13.28 -4.69
C CYS A 140 -6.25 14.69 -5.17
N LEU A 141 -5.08 14.86 -5.76
CA LEU A 141 -4.71 16.04 -6.52
C LEU A 141 -4.95 15.77 -8.01
N LEU A 142 -5.53 16.74 -8.70
CA LEU A 142 -5.52 16.75 -10.16
C LEU A 142 -4.11 17.07 -10.67
N GLU A 143 -3.83 16.79 -11.95
CA GLU A 143 -2.49 16.89 -12.51
C GLU A 143 -1.87 18.30 -12.39
N ASP A 144 -2.64 19.35 -12.68
CA ASP A 144 -2.19 20.73 -12.52
C ASP A 144 -1.94 21.11 -11.05
N GLU A 145 -2.74 20.58 -10.12
CA GLU A 145 -2.54 20.80 -8.69
C GLU A 145 -1.29 20.07 -8.20
N ALA A 146 -1.05 18.85 -8.67
CA ALA A 146 0.12 18.05 -8.34
C ALA A 146 1.43 18.72 -8.78
N VAL A 147 1.44 19.36 -9.95
CA VAL A 147 2.57 20.16 -10.45
C VAL A 147 2.80 21.38 -9.55
N ASN A 148 1.74 22.12 -9.23
CA ASN A 148 1.84 23.31 -8.40
C ASN A 148 2.27 22.98 -6.96
N VAL A 149 1.65 22.00 -6.32
CA VAL A 149 1.96 21.59 -4.95
C VAL A 149 3.37 21.01 -4.89
N GLY A 150 3.73 20.09 -5.78
CA GLY A 150 5.04 19.45 -5.80
C GLY A 150 6.18 20.43 -6.12
N GLY A 151 5.94 21.40 -7.00
CA GLY A 151 6.89 22.46 -7.33
C GLY A 151 7.16 23.42 -6.16
N ASN A 152 6.15 23.68 -5.32
CA ASN A 152 6.30 24.53 -4.13
C ASN A 152 6.82 23.77 -2.90
N ASN A 153 6.40 22.52 -2.72
CA ASN A 153 6.80 21.68 -1.60
C ASN A 153 6.86 20.20 -2.01
N HIS A 154 8.05 19.71 -2.31
CA HIS A 154 8.27 18.31 -2.66
C HIS A 154 7.95 17.34 -1.50
N SER A 155 7.90 17.82 -0.25
CA SER A 155 7.59 17.03 0.96
C SER A 155 6.20 17.33 1.54
N HIS A 156 5.22 17.69 0.70
CA HIS A 156 3.89 18.12 1.15
C HIS A 156 3.14 17.08 1.98
N ALA A 157 3.18 15.79 1.61
CA ALA A 157 2.42 14.73 2.28
C ALA A 157 3.10 14.34 3.61
N THR A 158 4.44 14.33 3.64
CA THR A 158 5.20 14.19 4.88
C THR A 158 4.93 15.34 5.84
N LYS A 159 4.92 16.59 5.34
CA LYS A 159 4.61 17.77 6.14
C LYS A 159 3.20 17.74 6.70
N ASP A 160 2.20 17.40 5.87
CA ASP A 160 0.81 17.26 6.29
C ASP A 160 0.68 16.27 7.46
N LEU A 161 1.26 15.07 7.33
CA LEU A 161 1.18 14.05 8.37
C LEU A 161 1.82 14.52 9.69
N TYR A 162 3.02 15.10 9.61
CA TYR A 162 3.75 15.60 10.76
C TYR A 162 2.97 16.70 11.49
N ASP A 163 2.54 17.73 10.76
CA ASP A 163 1.83 18.88 11.33
C ASP A 163 0.50 18.44 11.96
N SER A 164 -0.23 17.54 11.30
CA SER A 164 -1.53 17.05 11.76
C SER A 164 -1.41 16.31 13.09
N ILE A 165 -0.41 15.44 13.23
CA ILE A 165 -0.15 14.74 14.49
C ILE A 165 0.30 15.75 15.58
N ALA A 166 1.14 16.73 15.23
CA ALA A 166 1.65 17.72 16.18
C ALA A 166 0.53 18.59 16.80
N VAL A 167 -0.54 18.87 16.05
CA VAL A 167 -1.69 19.66 16.54
C VAL A 167 -2.82 18.80 17.12
N GLY A 168 -2.63 17.48 17.26
CA GLY A 168 -3.63 16.56 17.81
C GLY A 168 -4.71 16.11 16.81
N SER A 169 -4.56 16.41 15.52
CA SER A 169 -5.41 15.91 14.44
C SER A 169 -4.91 14.54 13.96
N TYR A 170 -5.10 13.53 14.80
CA TYR A 170 -4.58 12.18 14.55
C TYR A 170 -5.30 11.51 13.38
N PRO A 171 -4.58 11.06 12.34
CA PRO A 171 -5.20 10.28 11.28
C PRO A 171 -5.57 8.87 11.73
N GLU A 172 -6.72 8.41 11.22
CA GLU A 172 -7.29 7.12 11.55
C GLU A 172 -7.72 6.35 10.31
N TRP A 173 -7.54 5.03 10.36
CA TRP A 173 -8.05 4.10 9.36
C TRP A 173 -8.84 2.99 10.04
N LYS A 174 -9.94 2.56 9.43
CA LYS A 174 -10.66 1.34 9.81
C LYS A 174 -10.03 0.15 9.10
N LEU A 175 -9.70 -0.90 9.86
CA LEU A 175 -9.26 -2.18 9.31
C LEU A 175 -10.47 -3.05 8.99
N PHE A 176 -10.51 -3.55 7.76
CA PHE A 176 -11.43 -4.57 7.30
C PHE A 176 -10.68 -5.76 6.74
N ILE A 177 -11.36 -6.91 6.71
CA ILE A 177 -10.91 -8.09 6.00
C ILE A 177 -12.00 -8.65 5.09
N GLN A 178 -11.59 -9.31 4.02
CA GLN A 178 -12.42 -10.27 3.29
C GLN A 178 -11.85 -11.66 3.54
N THR A 179 -12.69 -12.69 3.57
CA THR A 179 -12.24 -14.07 3.76
C THR A 179 -12.83 -15.03 2.74
N ILE A 180 -12.02 -16.00 2.31
CA ILE A 180 -12.42 -17.10 1.44
C ILE A 180 -12.06 -18.42 2.14
N ASP A 181 -12.95 -19.40 2.05
CA ASP A 181 -12.64 -20.78 2.41
C ASP A 181 -11.76 -21.38 1.30
N PRO A 182 -10.57 -21.92 1.58
CA PRO A 182 -9.71 -22.52 0.53
C PRO A 182 -10.44 -23.57 -0.32
N ASP A 183 -11.42 -24.30 0.26
CA ASP A 183 -12.27 -25.24 -0.49
C ASP A 183 -13.16 -24.57 -1.56
N HIS A 184 -13.23 -23.24 -1.57
CA HIS A 184 -14.02 -22.43 -2.50
C HIS A 184 -13.16 -21.69 -3.54
N GLU A 185 -11.84 -21.91 -3.58
CA GLU A 185 -10.92 -21.21 -4.48
C GLU A 185 -11.39 -21.25 -5.95
N ASP A 186 -11.79 -22.44 -6.44
CA ASP A 186 -12.25 -22.66 -7.82
C ASP A 186 -13.69 -22.20 -8.11
N LYS A 187 -14.37 -21.56 -7.15
CA LYS A 187 -15.76 -21.11 -7.32
C LYS A 187 -15.89 -19.70 -7.89
N PHE A 188 -14.78 -18.98 -8.04
CA PHE A 188 -14.74 -17.60 -8.50
C PHE A 188 -14.26 -17.51 -9.96
N ASP A 189 -14.58 -16.41 -10.63
CA ASP A 189 -14.10 -16.08 -11.98
C ASP A 189 -12.70 -15.43 -11.99
N PHE A 190 -12.08 -15.33 -10.82
CA PHE A 190 -10.71 -14.89 -10.60
C PHE A 190 -9.99 -15.89 -9.69
N ASP A 191 -8.67 -15.96 -9.81
CA ASP A 191 -7.81 -16.68 -8.86
C ASP A 191 -7.64 -15.83 -7.59
N PRO A 192 -8.06 -16.29 -6.40
CA PRO A 192 -7.91 -15.56 -5.15
C PRO A 192 -6.47 -15.27 -4.76
N LEU A 193 -5.49 -16.00 -5.29
CA LEU A 193 -4.06 -15.86 -5.02
C LEU A 193 -3.36 -14.96 -6.05
N ASP A 194 -4.03 -14.59 -7.14
CA ASP A 194 -3.51 -13.65 -8.15
C ASP A 194 -3.57 -12.20 -7.62
N VAL A 195 -2.41 -11.63 -7.33
CA VAL A 195 -2.25 -10.26 -6.81
C VAL A 195 -2.70 -9.16 -7.78
N THR A 196 -3.00 -9.50 -9.03
CA THR A 196 -3.59 -8.58 -10.01
C THR A 196 -5.13 -8.55 -9.92
N LYS A 197 -5.74 -9.27 -8.96
CA LYS A 197 -7.19 -9.37 -8.78
C LYS A 197 -7.66 -8.77 -7.45
N THR A 198 -8.78 -8.06 -7.50
CA THR A 198 -9.55 -7.69 -6.31
C THR A 198 -10.56 -8.81 -6.00
N TRP A 199 -11.03 -8.86 -4.76
CA TRP A 199 -12.17 -9.70 -4.39
C TRP A 199 -13.41 -8.80 -4.38
N PRO A 200 -14.41 -9.03 -5.24
CA PRO A 200 -15.57 -8.14 -5.35
C PRO A 200 -16.33 -8.01 -4.02
N GLU A 201 -16.54 -6.78 -3.56
CA GLU A 201 -17.16 -6.52 -2.23
C GLU A 201 -18.65 -6.90 -2.18
N ASP A 202 -19.32 -7.01 -3.32
CA ASP A 202 -20.71 -7.46 -3.46
C ASP A 202 -20.85 -8.99 -3.33
N ILE A 203 -19.79 -9.74 -3.63
CA ILE A 203 -19.71 -11.20 -3.43
C ILE A 203 -19.11 -11.52 -2.06
N LEU A 204 -18.05 -10.80 -1.68
CA LEU A 204 -17.26 -11.01 -0.47
C LEU A 204 -17.23 -9.72 0.34
N SER A 205 -18.23 -9.49 1.18
CA SER A 205 -18.36 -8.25 1.93
C SER A 205 -17.19 -7.98 2.89
N LEU A 206 -16.78 -6.71 3.02
CA LEU A 206 -15.82 -6.26 4.03
C LEU A 206 -16.33 -6.52 5.46
N GLN A 207 -15.49 -7.16 6.27
CA GLN A 207 -15.75 -7.44 7.68
C GLN A 207 -14.89 -6.54 8.56
N PRO A 208 -15.48 -5.75 9.48
CA PRO A 208 -14.70 -4.84 10.33
C PRO A 208 -13.89 -5.61 11.37
N VAL A 209 -12.62 -5.22 11.54
CA VAL A 209 -11.69 -5.82 12.52
C VAL A 209 -11.31 -4.83 13.62
N GLY A 210 -10.96 -3.60 13.23
CA GLY A 210 -10.42 -2.65 14.18
C GLY A 210 -10.11 -1.28 13.58
N ARG A 211 -9.24 -0.54 14.26
CA ARG A 211 -8.87 0.83 13.91
C ARG A 211 -7.37 1.04 14.14
N LEU A 212 -6.73 1.72 13.19
CA LEU A 212 -5.39 2.30 13.28
C LEU A 212 -5.52 3.79 13.61
N VAL A 213 -4.71 4.29 14.55
CA VAL A 213 -4.60 5.72 14.88
C VAL A 213 -3.13 6.07 14.97
N LEU A 214 -2.68 7.09 14.26
CA LEU A 214 -1.31 7.61 14.37
C LEU A 214 -1.34 8.87 15.25
N ASN A 215 -0.78 8.77 16.44
CA ASN A 215 -0.87 9.82 17.47
C ASN A 215 0.48 10.29 18.01
N LYS A 216 1.59 9.85 17.42
CA LYS A 216 2.93 10.25 17.82
C LYS A 216 3.82 10.38 16.58
N ASN A 217 4.51 11.52 16.45
CA ASN A 217 5.58 11.69 15.48
C ASN A 217 6.87 11.05 15.98
N VAL A 218 7.75 10.68 15.05
CA VAL A 218 9.13 10.30 15.38
C VAL A 218 9.89 11.48 15.97
N ASP A 219 10.77 11.21 16.93
CA ASP A 219 11.62 12.21 17.54
C ASP A 219 12.88 12.45 16.68
N ASN A 220 13.39 11.40 16.02
CA ASN A 220 14.46 11.48 15.05
C ASN A 220 14.14 10.66 13.78
N PHE A 221 13.98 11.36 12.66
CA PHE A 221 13.60 10.74 11.39
C PHE A 221 14.57 9.64 10.93
N PHE A 222 15.87 9.82 11.12
CA PHE A 222 16.84 8.83 10.65
C PHE A 222 16.75 7.54 11.48
N THR A 223 16.79 7.65 12.81
CA THR A 223 16.83 6.46 13.67
C THR A 223 15.48 5.75 13.77
N GLU A 224 14.37 6.47 13.61
CA GLU A 224 13.03 5.90 13.82
C GLU A 224 12.22 5.72 12.54
N ASN A 225 12.59 6.35 11.43
CA ASN A 225 11.90 6.18 10.14
C ASN A 225 12.81 5.62 9.03
N GLU A 226 14.02 6.18 8.85
CA GLU A 226 14.94 5.71 7.79
C GLU A 226 15.48 4.29 8.09
N GLN A 227 15.71 3.97 9.37
CA GLN A 227 16.16 2.64 9.79
C GLN A 227 15.04 1.60 9.95
N LEU A 228 13.78 1.96 9.67
CA LEU A 228 12.70 0.98 9.72
C LEU A 228 12.88 -0.10 8.68
N ALA A 229 12.82 -1.35 9.15
CA ALA A 229 12.78 -2.52 8.29
C ALA A 229 11.42 -3.21 8.44
N PHE A 230 10.76 -3.43 7.31
CA PHE A 230 9.53 -4.20 7.21
C PHE A 230 9.80 -5.43 6.35
N CYS A 231 9.29 -6.59 6.76
CA CYS A 231 9.46 -7.83 6.01
C CYS A 231 8.16 -8.63 6.04
N PRO A 232 7.54 -8.94 4.88
CA PRO A 232 6.31 -9.74 4.83
C PRO A 232 6.42 -11.13 5.50
N ALA A 233 7.64 -11.66 5.65
CA ALA A 233 7.87 -12.93 6.36
C ALA A 233 7.86 -12.79 7.89
N ILE A 234 7.80 -11.56 8.43
CA ILE A 234 7.63 -11.31 9.87
C ILE A 234 6.13 -11.41 10.18
N ILE A 235 5.73 -12.62 10.55
CA ILE A 235 4.36 -13.02 10.88
C ILE A 235 4.25 -13.50 12.33
N VAL A 236 3.01 -13.67 12.80
CA VAL A 236 2.68 -14.18 14.14
C VAL A 236 1.73 -15.37 14.02
N PRO A 237 1.68 -16.29 15.01
CA PRO A 237 0.78 -17.43 14.97
C PRO A 237 -0.67 -17.03 14.66
N GLY A 238 -1.24 -17.69 13.64
CA GLY A 238 -2.58 -17.41 13.15
C GLY A 238 -2.65 -16.53 11.91
N ILE A 239 -1.52 -15.96 11.45
CA ILE A 239 -1.39 -15.25 10.16
C ILE A 239 -0.19 -15.86 9.41
N TYR A 240 -0.39 -16.24 8.15
CA TYR A 240 0.64 -16.85 7.29
C TYR A 240 0.61 -16.28 5.87
#